data_AF-A0A6N9AV21-F1
#
_entry.id   AF-A0A6N9AV21-F1
#
_cell.length_a   1.000
_cell.length_b   1.000
_cell.length_c   1.000
_cell.angle_alpha   90.00
_cell.angle_beta   90.00
_cell.angle_gamma   90.00
#
_symmetry.space_group_name_H-M   'P 1'
#
loop_
_entity.id
_entity.type
_entity.pdbx_description
1 polymer ?
#
loop_
_entity_poly.entity_id
_entity_poly.type
_entity_poly.pdbx_seq_one_letter_code
_entity_poly.pdbx_strand_id
1 'polypeptide(L)'
;MLLITAEQVHEICRYPDLVNALEESHKQAPADLKDMLMTSVQPEPEPDNHMLIRAAWSHGNALGLKTAAVFPGNRTRSTLPVIHAAYTLFDGRTGVPSATIDGTSLTYYKTAGDSALGGKLLARKGISRMAMIGAGAMAPHLIRAHCEIQETIREVVIWNRTESKAQELAE
;
A
#
# COMPACT_ATOMS: atom_id res chain seq x y z
N MET A 1 17.00 1.56 16.89
CA MET A 1 15.81 1.70 16.02
C MET A 1 16.27 2.11 14.64
N LEU A 2 15.92 1.36 13.61
CA LEU A 2 16.29 1.65 12.22
C LEU A 2 15.36 2.70 11.62
N LEU A 3 15.89 3.56 10.75
CA LEU A 3 15.08 4.41 9.87
C LEU A 3 15.16 3.83 8.46
N ILE A 4 14.00 3.45 7.90
CA ILE A 4 13.89 2.91 6.55
C ILE A 4 13.16 3.93 5.69
N THR A 5 13.89 4.56 4.77
CA THR A 5 13.37 5.61 3.88
C THR A 5 12.53 5.01 2.75
N ALA A 6 11.79 5.86 2.04
CA ALA A 6 11.03 5.42 0.85
C ALA A 6 11.95 4.81 -0.21
N GLU A 7 13.12 5.41 -0.47
CA GLU A 7 14.13 4.89 -1.39
C GLU A 7 14.57 3.47 -0.99
N GLN A 8 14.89 3.25 0.29
CA GLN A 8 15.25 1.93 0.77
C GLN A 8 14.10 0.92 0.64
N VAL A 9 12.84 1.31 0.89
CA VAL A 9 11.68 0.44 0.65
C VAL A 9 11.62 0.04 -0.83
N HIS A 10 11.81 0.98 -1.76
CA HIS A 10 11.80 0.71 -3.19
C HIS A 10 12.94 -0.21 -3.63
N GLU A 11 14.11 -0.08 -3.01
CA GLU A 11 15.30 -0.89 -3.32
C GLU A 11 15.19 -2.32 -2.82
N ILE A 12 14.68 -2.52 -1.60
CA ILE A 12 14.71 -3.83 -0.92
C ILE A 12 13.43 -4.65 -1.10
N CYS A 13 12.28 -4.00 -1.31
CA CYS A 13 11.01 -4.71 -1.34
C CYS A 13 10.77 -5.33 -2.73
N ARG A 14 10.62 -6.65 -2.77
CA ARG A 14 10.31 -7.45 -3.98
C ARG A 14 8.92 -8.06 -3.82
N TYR A 15 8.09 -8.00 -4.86
CA TYR A 15 6.72 -8.52 -4.76
C TYR A 15 6.65 -10.04 -4.52
N PRO A 16 7.48 -10.90 -5.14
CA PRO A 16 7.45 -12.33 -4.85
C PRO A 16 7.67 -12.64 -3.36
N ASP A 17 8.68 -12.01 -2.75
CA ASP A 17 8.99 -12.20 -1.32
C ASP A 17 7.87 -11.68 -0.43
N LEU A 18 7.35 -10.49 -0.74
CA LEU A 18 6.25 -9.89 0.00
C LEU A 18 4.97 -10.73 -0.10
N VAL A 19 4.64 -11.23 -1.28
CA VAL A 19 3.44 -12.05 -1.51
C VAL A 19 3.55 -13.38 -0.78
N ASN A 20 4.72 -14.01 -0.79
CA ASN A 20 4.96 -15.22 0.00
C ASN A 20 4.83 -14.94 1.51
N ALA A 21 5.41 -13.83 1.99
CA ALA A 21 5.28 -13.45 3.40
C ALA A 21 3.83 -13.14 3.81
N LEU A 22 3.06 -12.48 2.94
CA LEU A 22 1.63 -12.25 3.14
C LEU A 22 0.85 -13.57 3.15
N GLU A 23 1.13 -14.49 2.22
CA GLU A 23 0.48 -15.80 2.16
C GLU A 23 0.73 -16.60 3.45
N GLU A 24 1.97 -16.62 3.95
CA GLU A 24 2.29 -17.26 5.22
C GLU A 24 1.62 -16.56 6.41
N SER A 25 1.59 -15.23 6.42
CA SER A 25 0.90 -14.47 7.47
C SER A 25 -0.60 -14.76 7.52
N HIS A 26 -1.26 -14.96 6.37
CA HIS A 26 -2.69 -15.28 6.31
C HIS A 26 -3.03 -16.70 6.84
N LYS A 27 -2.04 -17.59 6.95
CA LYS A 27 -2.20 -18.93 7.56
C LYS A 27 -2.12 -18.91 9.08
N GLN A 28 -1.60 -17.83 9.67
CA GLN A 28 -1.44 -17.68 11.12
C GLN A 28 -2.73 -17.14 11.76
N ALA A 29 -2.75 -17.13 13.10
CA ALA A 29 -3.81 -16.46 13.84
C ALA A 29 -3.86 -14.97 13.45
N PRO A 30 -5.06 -14.39 13.26
CA PRO A 30 -5.19 -12.99 12.90
C PRO A 30 -4.62 -12.10 14.01
N ALA A 31 -3.97 -11.01 13.61
CA ALA A 31 -3.53 -9.98 14.54
C ALA A 31 -4.73 -9.31 15.21
N ASP A 32 -4.58 -8.85 16.46
CA ASP A 32 -5.53 -7.91 17.05
C ASP A 32 -5.36 -6.55 16.37
N LEU A 33 -6.44 -6.02 15.81
CA LEU A 33 -6.43 -4.82 14.98
C LEU A 33 -7.34 -3.75 15.59
N LYS A 34 -6.80 -2.54 15.71
CA LYS A 34 -7.55 -1.35 16.17
C LYS A 34 -7.29 -0.20 15.21
N ASP A 35 -8.38 0.43 14.79
CA ASP A 35 -8.36 1.63 13.96
C ASP A 35 -8.93 2.81 14.73
N MET A 36 -8.34 3.98 14.50
CA MET A 36 -8.84 5.27 14.94
C MET A 36 -8.81 6.22 13.75
N LEU A 37 -9.95 6.84 13.44
CA LEU A 37 -10.08 7.86 12.42
C LEU A 37 -10.45 9.17 13.09
N MET A 38 -9.62 10.19 12.90
CA MET A 38 -9.92 11.56 13.30
C MET A 38 -10.22 12.38 12.05
N THR A 39 -11.22 13.25 12.14
CA THR A 39 -11.61 14.14 11.05
C THR A 39 -11.47 15.58 11.50
N SER A 40 -10.80 16.40 10.69
CA SER A 40 -10.78 17.85 10.81
C SER A 40 -11.69 18.43 9.74
N VAL A 41 -12.90 18.78 10.15
CA VAL A 41 -13.90 19.40 9.26
C VAL A 41 -13.33 20.69 8.67
N GLN A 42 -13.42 20.86 7.35
CA GLN A 42 -12.99 22.08 6.67
C GLN A 42 -14.21 22.94 6.26
N PRO A 43 -14.05 24.27 6.16
CA PRO A 43 -15.08 25.10 5.55
C PRO A 43 -15.26 24.77 4.06
N GLU A 44 -16.51 24.72 3.60
CA GLU A 44 -16.83 24.58 2.17
C GLU A 44 -16.15 25.68 1.34
N PRO A 45 -15.60 25.36 0.15
CA PRO A 45 -15.68 24.09 -0.57
C PRO A 45 -14.52 23.11 -0.31
N GLU A 46 -13.70 23.34 0.73
CA GLU A 46 -12.54 22.50 0.99
C GLU A 46 -12.96 21.13 1.57
N PRO A 47 -12.39 20.03 1.07
CA PRO A 47 -12.67 18.70 1.60
C PRO A 47 -12.07 18.51 2.99
N ASP A 48 -12.73 17.71 3.82
CA ASP A 48 -12.25 17.33 5.15
C ASP A 48 -10.86 16.68 5.12
N ASN A 49 -10.07 16.96 6.16
CA ASN A 49 -8.80 16.29 6.38
C ASN A 49 -8.99 15.14 7.38
N HIS A 50 -8.21 14.08 7.23
CA HIS A 50 -8.30 12.92 8.10
C HIS A 50 -6.93 12.47 8.62
N MET A 51 -6.93 11.90 9.82
CA MET A 51 -5.81 11.15 10.39
C MET A 51 -6.29 9.74 10.71
N LEU A 52 -5.75 8.75 9.99
CA LEU A 52 -5.96 7.34 10.26
C LEU A 52 -4.79 6.80 11.08
N ILE A 53 -5.09 6.21 12.22
CA ILE A 53 -4.15 5.46 13.04
C ILE A 53 -4.62 4.01 13.05
N ARG A 54 -3.74 3.09 12.63
CA ARG A 54 -3.98 1.64 12.66
C ARG A 54 -2.92 0.97 13.51
N ALA A 55 -3.33 0.30 14.56
CA ALA A 55 -2.48 -0.56 15.38
C ALA A 55 -2.79 -2.03 15.08
N ALA A 56 -1.75 -2.86 15.02
CA ALA A 56 -1.84 -4.30 14.84
C ALA A 56 -0.93 -5.01 15.85
N TRP A 57 -1.42 -6.06 16.48
CA TRP A 57 -0.65 -6.91 17.37
C TRP A 57 -0.70 -8.37 16.92
N SER A 58 0.43 -8.85 16.40
CA SER A 58 0.67 -10.28 16.20
C SER A 58 1.37 -10.84 17.44
N HIS A 59 0.64 -11.55 18.29
CA HIS A 59 1.09 -11.99 19.62
C HIS A 59 2.42 -12.77 19.54
N GLY A 60 3.42 -12.32 20.31
CA GLY A 60 4.76 -12.93 20.36
C GLY A 60 5.64 -12.67 19.14
N ASN A 61 5.13 -11.99 18.09
CA ASN A 61 5.84 -11.74 16.85
C ASN A 61 6.17 -10.24 16.69
N ALA A 62 5.16 -9.38 16.52
CA ALA A 62 5.38 -7.94 16.30
C ALA A 62 4.17 -7.10 16.69
N LEU A 63 4.42 -5.83 17.02
CA LEU A 63 3.39 -4.78 17.04
C LEU A 63 3.69 -3.79 15.92
N GLY A 64 2.65 -3.33 15.25
CA GLY A 64 2.73 -2.35 14.18
C GLY A 64 1.83 -1.16 14.43
N LEU A 65 2.33 0.04 14.19
CA LEU A 65 1.55 1.27 14.23
C LEU A 65 1.72 2.03 12.92
N LYS A 66 0.65 2.14 12.15
CA LYS A 66 0.59 2.98 10.95
C LYS A 66 -0.16 4.26 11.26
N THR A 67 0.43 5.39 10.95
CA THR A 67 -0.25 6.69 10.93
C THR A 67 -0.33 7.19 9.50
N ALA A 68 -1.47 7.71 9.09
CA ALA A 68 -1.67 8.25 7.75
C ALA A 68 -2.53 9.53 7.81
N ALA A 69 -1.92 10.64 7.39
CA ALA A 69 -2.59 11.91 7.19
C ALA A 69 -3.12 11.97 5.75
N VAL A 70 -4.41 12.26 5.60
CA VAL A 70 -5.10 12.41 4.31
C VAL A 70 -5.58 13.85 4.19
N PHE A 71 -4.97 14.59 3.26
CA PHE A 71 -5.20 16.02 3.04
C PHE A 71 -5.58 16.25 1.58
N PRO A 72 -6.86 16.07 1.20
CA PRO A 72 -7.26 16.10 -0.21
C PRO A 72 -7.00 17.47 -0.87
N GLY A 73 -7.05 18.56 -0.10
CA GLY A 73 -6.70 19.92 -0.55
C GLY A 73 -5.24 20.08 -0.99
N ASN A 74 -4.34 19.12 -0.73
CA ASN A 74 -2.97 19.18 -1.27
C ASN A 74 -2.96 19.14 -2.81
N ARG A 75 -3.98 18.50 -3.41
CA ARG A 75 -4.12 18.36 -4.86
C ARG A 75 -4.38 19.68 -5.59
N THR A 76 -4.97 20.65 -4.90
CA THR A 76 -5.32 21.98 -5.44
C THR A 76 -4.35 23.07 -4.97
N ARG A 77 -3.84 22.95 -3.73
CA ARG A 77 -3.03 23.99 -3.09
C ARG A 77 -1.52 23.82 -3.28
N SER A 78 -1.04 22.65 -3.68
CA SER A 78 0.38 22.33 -3.71
C SER A 78 0.73 21.23 -4.72
N THR A 79 2.00 20.87 -4.80
CA THR A 79 2.48 19.67 -5.51
C THR A 79 2.61 18.45 -4.60
N LEU A 80 2.19 18.56 -3.33
CA LEU A 80 2.33 17.47 -2.35
C LEU A 80 1.33 16.33 -2.60
N PRO A 81 1.69 15.09 -2.27
CA PRO A 81 0.75 13.98 -2.21
C PRO A 81 -0.43 14.26 -1.27
N VAL A 82 -1.57 13.61 -1.55
CA VAL A 82 -2.76 13.67 -0.69
C VAL A 82 -2.56 12.86 0.59
N ILE A 83 -1.73 11.82 0.56
CA ILE A 83 -1.52 10.90 1.68
C ILE A 83 -0.05 10.95 2.08
N HIS A 84 0.18 11.13 3.38
CA HIS A 84 1.49 10.99 4.01
C HIS A 84 1.37 9.99 5.14
N ALA A 85 2.19 8.94 5.15
CA ALA A 85 2.13 7.91 6.16
C ALA A 85 3.49 7.55 6.74
N ALA A 86 3.48 7.14 8.00
CA ALA A 86 4.62 6.57 8.72
C ALA A 86 4.20 5.23 9.34
N TYR A 87 5.16 4.32 9.47
CA TYR A 87 4.96 3.03 10.12
C TYR A 87 6.03 2.81 11.18
N THR A 88 5.64 2.43 12.39
CA THR A 88 6.57 2.02 13.45
C THR A 88 6.36 0.56 13.77
N LEU A 89 7.44 -0.21 13.73
CA LEU A 89 7.49 -1.63 14.07
C LEU A 89 8.12 -1.79 15.45
N PHE A 90 7.49 -2.59 16.30
CA PHE A 90 7.99 -2.96 17.61
C PHE A 90 8.19 -4.48 17.69
N ASP A 91 9.21 -4.89 18.43
CA ASP A 91 9.43 -6.29 18.78
C ASP A 91 8.25 -6.81 19.62
N GLY A 92 7.67 -7.94 19.20
CA GLY A 92 6.45 -8.48 19.81
C GLY A 92 6.62 -9.11 21.19
N ARG A 93 7.85 -9.25 21.68
CA ARG A 93 8.19 -9.87 22.96
C ARG A 93 8.60 -8.85 24.00
N THR A 94 9.34 -7.83 23.58
CA THR A 94 9.96 -6.82 24.45
C THR A 94 9.27 -5.46 24.35
N GLY A 95 8.50 -5.21 23.29
CA GLY A 95 7.88 -3.91 23.03
C GLY A 95 8.87 -2.82 22.60
N VAL A 96 10.15 -3.15 22.39
CA VAL A 96 11.16 -2.18 21.95
C VAL A 96 10.89 -1.78 20.49
N PRO A 97 10.92 -0.48 20.14
CA PRO A 97 10.75 -0.05 18.76
C PRO A 97 11.98 -0.45 17.92
N SER A 98 11.72 -1.29 16.92
CA SER A 98 12.74 -1.87 16.06
C SER A 98 13.03 -0.98 14.85
N ALA A 99 12.00 -0.44 14.20
CA ALA A 99 12.13 0.39 13.00
C ALA A 99 11.02 1.44 12.85
N THR A 100 11.37 2.57 12.24
CA THR A 100 10.44 3.50 11.63
C THR A 100 10.63 3.43 10.11
N ILE A 101 9.55 3.25 9.38
CA ILE A 101 9.52 2.98 7.94
C ILE A 101 8.67 4.07 7.27
N ASP A 102 9.06 4.53 6.09
CA ASP A 102 8.18 5.35 5.25
C ASP A 102 6.88 4.59 4.97
N GLY A 103 5.78 5.07 5.55
CA GLY A 103 4.50 4.38 5.49
C GLY A 103 3.80 4.54 4.15
N THR A 104 4.21 5.53 3.36
CA THR A 104 3.63 5.83 2.04
C THR A 104 4.06 4.76 1.03
N SER A 105 5.37 4.59 0.86
CA SER A 105 5.95 3.54 0.02
C SER A 105 5.55 2.15 0.51
N LEU A 106 5.59 1.89 1.83
CA LEU A 106 5.15 0.62 2.39
C LEU A 106 3.67 0.32 2.08
N THR A 107 2.81 1.35 2.07
CA THR A 107 1.41 1.20 1.68
C THR A 107 1.28 0.81 0.22
N TYR A 108 2.08 1.36 -0.70
CA TYR A 108 2.06 0.94 -2.10
C TYR A 108 2.40 -0.53 -2.26
N TYR A 109 3.51 -0.98 -1.69
CA TYR A 109 3.94 -2.38 -1.78
C TYR A 109 2.95 -3.33 -1.13
N LYS A 110 2.55 -3.08 0.12
CA LYS A 110 1.64 -3.98 0.84
C LYS A 110 0.30 -4.09 0.11
N THR A 111 -0.24 -2.98 -0.41
CA THR A 111 -1.55 -2.98 -1.09
C THR A 111 -1.47 -3.73 -2.40
N ALA A 112 -0.42 -3.49 -3.19
CA ALA A 112 -0.24 -4.17 -4.45
C ALA A 112 0.08 -5.66 -4.28
N GLY A 113 0.95 -6.01 -3.32
CA GLY A 113 1.27 -7.39 -2.97
C GLY A 113 0.05 -8.18 -2.50
N ASP A 114 -0.75 -7.61 -1.60
CA ASP A 114 -1.98 -8.26 -1.10
C ASP A 114 -3.01 -8.46 -2.23
N SER A 115 -3.14 -7.48 -3.13
CA SER A 115 -3.97 -7.62 -4.33
C SER A 115 -3.45 -8.72 -5.27
N ALA A 116 -2.14 -8.79 -5.49
CA ALA A 116 -1.51 -9.81 -6.33
C ALA A 116 -1.62 -11.21 -5.73
N LEU A 117 -1.54 -11.35 -4.40
CA LEU A 117 -1.84 -12.59 -3.69
C LEU A 117 -3.29 -13.02 -3.95
N GLY A 118 -4.24 -12.10 -3.82
CA GLY A 118 -5.64 -12.38 -4.19
C GLY A 118 -5.76 -12.85 -5.64
N GLY A 119 -5.06 -12.20 -6.57
CA GLY A 119 -4.96 -12.64 -7.96
C GLY A 119 -4.37 -14.04 -8.13
N LYS A 120 -3.27 -14.36 -7.43
CA LYS A 120 -2.63 -15.69 -7.42
C LYS A 120 -3.59 -16.79 -6.99
N LEU A 121 -4.41 -16.54 -5.98
CA LEU A 121 -5.31 -17.52 -5.39
C LEU A 121 -6.63 -17.67 -6.14
N LEU A 122 -7.16 -16.59 -6.72
CA LEU A 122 -8.54 -16.54 -7.22
C LEU A 122 -8.64 -16.43 -8.75
N ALA A 123 -7.63 -15.90 -9.43
CA ALA A 123 -7.69 -15.74 -10.87
C ALA A 123 -7.58 -17.09 -11.60
N ARG A 124 -8.15 -17.15 -12.80
CA ARG A 124 -7.99 -18.30 -13.69
C ARG A 124 -6.51 -18.48 -14.03
N LYS A 125 -6.00 -19.71 -13.96
CA LYS A 125 -4.63 -20.01 -14.40
C LYS A 125 -4.43 -19.63 -15.87
N GLY A 126 -3.29 -19.06 -16.19
CA GLY A 126 -2.92 -18.71 -17.56
C GLY A 126 -3.62 -17.47 -18.12
N ILE A 127 -4.09 -16.55 -17.27
CA ILE A 127 -4.53 -15.23 -17.75
C ILE A 127 -3.39 -14.54 -18.52
N SER A 128 -3.71 -13.96 -19.67
CA SER A 128 -2.75 -13.21 -20.49
C SER A 128 -3.02 -11.72 -20.53
N ARG A 129 -4.16 -11.27 -20.02
CA ARG A 129 -4.60 -9.87 -20.02
C ARG A 129 -5.05 -9.42 -18.65
N MET A 130 -4.68 -8.21 -18.27
CA MET A 130 -5.16 -7.51 -17.07
C MET A 130 -5.80 -6.17 -17.48
N ALA A 131 -6.87 -5.78 -16.82
CA ALA A 131 -7.43 -4.43 -16.93
C ALA A 131 -7.11 -3.63 -15.66
N MET A 132 -6.46 -2.48 -15.80
CA MET A 132 -6.23 -1.52 -14.71
C MET A 132 -7.20 -0.36 -14.86
N ILE A 133 -8.17 -0.28 -13.94
CA ILE A 133 -9.16 0.80 -13.89
C ILE A 133 -8.70 1.85 -12.87
N GLY A 134 -8.31 3.01 -13.37
CA GLY A 134 -7.72 4.12 -12.62
C GLY A 134 -6.20 4.19 -12.81
N ALA A 135 -5.70 5.38 -13.16
CA ALA A 135 -4.28 5.66 -13.36
C ALA A 135 -3.75 6.62 -12.26
N GLY A 136 -3.95 6.22 -11.00
CA GLY A 136 -3.44 6.94 -9.83
C GLY A 136 -2.12 6.36 -9.31
N ALA A 137 -1.60 6.90 -8.21
CA ALA A 137 -0.30 6.50 -7.65
C ALA A 137 -0.18 4.98 -7.33
N MET A 138 -1.29 4.29 -7.04
CA MET A 138 -1.31 2.84 -6.81
C MET A 138 -1.17 2.00 -8.09
N ALA A 139 -1.61 2.53 -9.23
CA ALA A 139 -1.72 1.77 -10.48
C ALA A 139 -0.40 1.13 -10.95
N PRO A 140 0.76 1.85 -10.99
CA PRO A 140 2.02 1.22 -11.39
C PRO A 140 2.44 0.08 -10.44
N HIS A 141 2.15 0.22 -9.14
CA HIS A 141 2.45 -0.82 -8.16
C HIS A 141 1.56 -2.05 -8.34
N LEU A 142 0.26 -1.86 -8.55
CA LEU A 142 -0.69 -2.94 -8.82
C LEU A 142 -0.32 -3.69 -10.10
N ILE A 143 -0.09 -2.98 -11.20
CA ILE A 143 0.31 -3.59 -12.48
C ILE A 143 1.58 -4.41 -12.28
N ARG A 144 2.62 -3.82 -11.66
CA ARG A 144 3.90 -4.51 -11.44
C ARG A 144 3.73 -5.76 -10.57
N ALA A 145 3.02 -5.66 -9.44
CA ALA A 145 2.80 -6.80 -8.56
C ALA A 145 2.05 -7.94 -9.26
N HIS A 146 0.99 -7.64 -10.00
CA HIS A 146 0.25 -8.66 -10.74
C HIS A 146 1.11 -9.28 -11.85
N CYS A 147 1.88 -8.49 -12.61
CA CYS A 147 2.77 -9.03 -13.65
C CYS A 147 3.92 -9.88 -13.10
N GLU A 148 4.49 -9.52 -11.94
CA GLU A 148 5.55 -10.31 -11.29
C GLU A 148 5.04 -11.63 -10.72
N ILE A 149 3.77 -11.69 -10.27
CA ILE A 149 3.19 -12.89 -9.66
C ILE A 149 2.48 -13.78 -10.70
N GLN A 150 1.89 -13.16 -11.72
CA GLN A 150 1.22 -13.83 -12.84
C GLN A 150 2.05 -13.63 -14.11
N GLU A 151 3.13 -14.40 -14.21
CA GLU A 151 4.10 -14.34 -15.31
C GLU A 151 3.50 -14.59 -16.71
N THR A 152 2.23 -15.00 -16.81
CA THR A 152 1.53 -15.19 -18.08
C THR A 152 0.87 -13.92 -18.61
N ILE A 153 0.77 -12.84 -17.82
CA ILE A 153 0.24 -11.56 -18.29
C ILE A 153 1.17 -10.99 -19.37
N ARG A 154 0.60 -10.62 -20.51
CA ARG A 154 1.31 -10.06 -21.68
C ARG A 154 0.75 -8.71 -22.10
N GLU A 155 -0.45 -8.36 -21.66
CA GLU A 155 -1.12 -7.12 -22.01
C GLU A 155 -1.84 -6.54 -20.80
N VAL A 156 -1.66 -5.24 -20.60
CA VAL A 156 -2.35 -4.47 -19.57
C VAL A 156 -3.13 -3.38 -20.27
N VAL A 157 -4.46 -3.42 -20.15
CA VAL A 157 -5.35 -2.38 -20.67
C VAL A 157 -5.64 -1.40 -19.54
N ILE A 158 -5.30 -0.13 -19.75
CA ILE A 158 -5.49 0.91 -18.74
C ILE A 158 -6.67 1.77 -19.13
N TRP A 159 -7.60 1.97 -18.20
CA TRP A 159 -8.66 2.97 -18.33
C TRP A 159 -8.54 3.99 -17.22
N ASN A 160 -8.70 5.26 -17.54
CA ASN A 160 -8.83 6.32 -16.54
C ASN A 160 -9.77 7.41 -17.04
N ARG A 161 -10.50 8.06 -16.12
CA ARG A 161 -11.42 9.16 -16.47
C ARG A 161 -10.73 10.29 -17.24
N THR A 162 -9.49 10.60 -16.89
CA THR A 162 -8.64 11.53 -17.63
C THR A 162 -7.68 10.72 -18.48
N GLU A 163 -7.89 10.74 -19.81
CA GLU A 163 -7.17 9.88 -20.76
C GLU A 163 -5.65 10.05 -20.70
N SER A 164 -5.16 11.29 -20.61
CA SER A 164 -3.71 11.57 -20.56
C SER A 164 -3.01 10.82 -19.43
N LYS A 165 -3.65 10.63 -18.27
CA LYS A 165 -3.06 9.87 -17.16
C LYS A 165 -2.93 8.38 -17.45
N ALA A 166 -3.84 7.82 -18.25
CA ALA A 166 -3.72 6.43 -18.68
C ALA A 166 -2.57 6.27 -19.68
N GLN A 167 -2.38 7.24 -20.57
CA GLN A 167 -1.25 7.29 -21.51
C GLN A 167 0.08 7.45 -20.78
N GLU A 168 0.19 8.41 -19.85
CA GLU A 168 1.37 8.61 -18.99
C GLU A 168 1.76 7.36 -18.19
N LEU A 169 0.80 6.53 -17.79
CA LEU A 169 1.07 5.28 -17.08
C LEU A 169 1.48 4.13 -18.01
N ALA A 170 1.09 4.19 -19.28
CA ALA A 170 1.38 3.16 -20.27
C ALA A 170 2.80 3.29 -20.86
N GLU A 171 3.35 4.50 -20.86
CA GLU A 171 4.75 4.82 -21.24
C GLU A 171 5.76 4.36 -20.17
#